data_AF-A0A813L6H3-F1
#
_entry.id   AF-A0A813L6H3-F1
#
_cell.length_a   1.000
_cell.length_b   1.000
_cell.length_c   1.000
_cell.angle_alpha   90.00
_cell.angle_beta   90.00
_cell.angle_gamma   90.00
#
_symmetry.space_group_name_H-M   'P 1'
#
loop_
_entity.id
_entity.type
_entity.pdbx_description
1 polymer ?
#
loop_
_entity_poly.entity_id
_entity_poly.type
_entity_poly.pdbx_seq_one_letter_code
_entity_poly.pdbx_strand_id
1 'polypeptide(L)'
;MLPNPGSMAHPELCRRPCIYFAAGSCANGSACGYCHLSHEHRPSHLDRRHRDVLRNLSEAVRLALLLPVLRCRAESIGLAAEAVEVLALLEDKAVACAATSAVLPQHQLNKLSAVLRKMPFCTVLGMVVRGATVCESKREEDLAAMGGSLDQLLLGAVDRMRARLARRQWEHEA
;
A
#
# COMPACT_ATOMS: atom_id res chain seq x y z
N MET A 1 6.85 -23.87 6.65
CA MET A 1 6.90 -23.02 5.44
C MET A 1 8.19 -22.23 5.49
N LEU A 2 8.97 -22.18 4.41
CA LEU A 2 10.21 -21.39 4.41
C LEU A 2 9.85 -19.90 4.29
N PRO A 3 10.38 -19.03 5.16
CA PRO A 3 10.18 -17.59 5.03
C PRO A 3 10.83 -17.13 3.72
N ASN A 4 10.08 -16.39 2.91
CA ASN A 4 10.62 -15.70 1.73
C ASN A 4 10.47 -14.19 1.88
N PRO A 5 11.30 -13.39 1.19
CA PRO A 5 11.23 -11.93 1.26
C PRO A 5 9.85 -11.36 0.88
N GLY A 6 9.14 -11.99 -0.05
CA GLY A 6 7.81 -11.55 -0.48
C GLY A 6 6.71 -11.68 0.57
N SER A 7 6.88 -12.61 1.52
CA SER A 7 5.92 -12.92 2.57
C SER A 7 6.12 -12.10 3.84
N MET A 8 7.20 -11.33 3.91
CA MET A 8 7.49 -10.48 5.06
C MET A 8 6.36 -9.45 5.29
N ALA A 9 5.95 -9.28 6.56
CA ALA A 9 4.88 -8.39 6.98
C ALA A 9 3.49 -8.72 6.38
N HIS A 10 3.23 -10.00 6.05
CA HIS A 10 1.88 -10.47 5.76
C HIS A 10 0.97 -10.32 7.01
N PRO A 11 -0.33 -9.97 6.85
CA PRO A 11 -1.06 -9.71 5.60
C PRO A 11 -1.05 -8.23 5.16
N GLU A 12 -0.59 -7.31 6.00
CA GLU A 12 -0.82 -5.87 5.81
C GLU A 12 0.19 -5.18 4.88
N LEU A 13 1.42 -5.71 4.78
CA LEU A 13 2.52 -5.14 4.00
C LEU A 13 3.28 -6.14 3.12
N CYS A 14 2.84 -7.38 3.04
CA CYS A 14 3.44 -8.36 2.15
C CYS A 14 3.35 -7.93 0.69
N ARG A 15 4.22 -8.53 -0.13
CA ARG A 15 4.15 -8.35 -1.59
C ARG A 15 2.97 -9.14 -2.15
N ARG A 16 2.69 -8.93 -3.44
CA ARG A 16 1.61 -9.63 -4.14
C ARG A 16 1.74 -11.16 -4.00
N PRO A 17 0.63 -11.91 -3.89
CA PRO A 17 0.67 -13.38 -3.89
C PRO A 17 1.44 -13.93 -5.11
N CYS A 18 2.23 -14.97 -4.89
CA CYS A 18 2.95 -15.67 -5.95
C CYS A 18 2.00 -16.62 -6.67
N ILE A 19 1.67 -16.31 -7.93
CA ILE A 19 0.81 -17.15 -8.76
C ILE A 19 1.43 -18.53 -9.03
N TYR A 20 2.76 -18.61 -9.14
CA TYR A 20 3.46 -19.86 -9.37
C TYR A 20 3.50 -20.73 -8.12
N PHE A 21 3.61 -20.12 -6.94
CA PHE A 21 3.55 -20.89 -5.68
C PHE A 21 2.15 -21.43 -5.45
N ALA A 22 1.12 -20.62 -5.71
CA ALA A 22 -0.27 -21.07 -5.66
C ALA A 22 -0.56 -22.22 -6.63
N ALA A 23 0.13 -22.27 -7.77
CA ALA A 23 0.06 -23.37 -8.75
C ALA A 23 1.03 -24.54 -8.45
N GLY A 24 1.81 -24.48 -7.37
CA GLY A 24 2.79 -25.52 -7.01
C GLY A 24 4.06 -25.57 -7.87
N SER A 25 4.32 -24.54 -8.69
CA SER A 25 5.40 -24.50 -9.69
C SER A 25 6.42 -23.38 -9.47
N CYS A 26 6.47 -22.79 -8.27
CA CYS A 26 7.45 -21.74 -7.97
C CYS A 26 8.88 -22.30 -7.91
N ALA A 27 9.69 -21.97 -8.91
CA ALA A 27 11.11 -22.36 -8.95
C ALA A 27 12.01 -21.51 -8.01
N ASN A 28 11.55 -20.33 -7.58
CA ASN A 28 12.37 -19.39 -6.82
C ASN A 28 12.49 -19.74 -5.32
N GLY A 29 11.68 -20.68 -4.82
CA GLY A 29 11.76 -21.16 -3.43
C GLY A 29 11.74 -20.04 -2.39
N SER A 30 12.71 -20.07 -1.46
CA SER A 30 12.89 -19.07 -0.40
C SER A 30 13.38 -17.70 -0.90
N ALA A 31 13.94 -17.62 -2.11
CA ALA A 31 14.38 -16.35 -2.71
C ALA A 31 13.23 -15.60 -3.41
N CYS A 32 12.02 -16.17 -3.45
CA CYS A 32 10.91 -15.56 -4.15
C CYS A 32 10.52 -14.19 -3.56
N GLY A 33 10.48 -13.17 -4.42
CA GLY A 33 10.04 -11.83 -4.08
C GLY A 33 8.52 -11.67 -3.99
N TYR A 34 7.73 -12.73 -4.12
CA TYR A 34 6.27 -12.73 -4.02
C TYR A 34 5.80 -13.51 -2.80
N CYS A 35 4.66 -13.13 -2.23
CA CYS A 35 4.16 -13.74 -1.01
C CYS A 35 3.67 -15.18 -1.28
N HIS A 36 4.12 -16.14 -0.47
CA HIS A 36 3.71 -17.55 -0.55
C HIS A 36 2.66 -17.92 0.50
N LEU A 37 2.31 -17.00 1.39
CA LEU A 37 1.28 -17.23 2.39
C LEU A 37 -0.12 -17.21 1.76
N SER A 38 -1.06 -17.89 2.42
CA SER A 38 -2.45 -17.95 1.97
C SER A 38 -3.09 -16.57 2.04
N HIS A 39 -3.73 -16.13 0.96
CA HIS A 39 -4.52 -14.89 0.94
C HIS A 39 -5.99 -15.28 0.79
N GLU A 40 -6.54 -15.84 1.85
CA GLU A 40 -7.89 -16.43 1.87
C GLU A 40 -8.98 -15.39 1.63
N HIS A 41 -8.71 -14.15 2.03
CA HIS A 41 -9.58 -13.02 1.77
C HIS A 41 -9.13 -12.27 0.53
N ARG A 42 -9.95 -12.34 -0.54
CA ARG A 42 -9.85 -11.40 -1.66
C ARG A 42 -10.03 -9.99 -1.07
N PRO A 43 -9.01 -9.12 -1.09
CA PRO A 43 -9.13 -7.80 -0.50
C PRO A 43 -10.29 -7.06 -1.18
N SER A 44 -11.04 -6.28 -0.41
CA SER A 44 -12.19 -5.54 -0.92
C SER A 44 -11.76 -4.68 -2.09
N HIS A 45 -12.20 -5.03 -3.30
CA HIS A 45 -11.77 -4.35 -4.51
C HIS A 45 -12.69 -3.15 -4.76
N LEU A 46 -12.09 -1.99 -5.05
CA LEU A 46 -12.86 -0.86 -5.56
C LEU A 46 -13.48 -1.24 -6.90
N ASP A 47 -14.76 -0.93 -7.12
CA ASP A 47 -15.35 -1.11 -8.44
C ASP A 47 -14.69 -0.20 -9.48
N ARG A 48 -15.02 -0.40 -10.76
CA ARG A 48 -14.43 0.39 -11.85
C ARG A 48 -14.63 1.89 -11.65
N ARG A 49 -15.83 2.30 -11.22
CA ARG A 49 -16.18 3.71 -11.04
C ARG A 49 -15.36 4.35 -9.93
N HIS A 50 -15.20 3.70 -8.78
CA HIS A 50 -14.37 4.19 -7.68
C HIS A 50 -12.89 4.29 -8.07
N ARG A 51 -12.38 3.35 -8.85
CA ARG A 51 -11.00 3.41 -9.38
C ARG A 51 -10.82 4.58 -10.36
N ASP A 52 -11.77 4.78 -11.26
CA ASP A 52 -11.73 5.87 -12.24
C ASP A 52 -11.80 7.23 -11.54
N VAL A 53 -12.64 7.37 -10.50
CA VAL A 53 -12.65 8.57 -9.64
C VAL A 53 -11.27 8.81 -9.03
N LEU A 54 -10.69 7.84 -8.30
CA LEU A 54 -9.38 8.00 -7.65
C LEU A 54 -8.24 8.32 -8.61
N ARG A 55 -8.29 7.78 -9.84
CA ARG A 55 -7.30 8.03 -10.89
C ARG A 55 -7.36 9.46 -11.39
N ASN A 56 -8.57 10.01 -11.51
CA ASN A 56 -8.79 11.36 -12.02
C ASN A 56 -8.66 12.44 -10.94
N LEU A 57 -8.51 12.08 -9.65
CA LEU A 57 -8.22 13.05 -8.60
C LEU A 57 -6.82 13.63 -8.78
N SER A 58 -6.69 14.93 -8.51
CA SER A 58 -5.39 15.54 -8.30
C SER A 58 -4.68 14.88 -7.11
N GLU A 59 -3.36 14.97 -7.10
CA GLU A 59 -2.55 14.42 -6.03
C GLU A 59 -2.94 14.98 -4.65
N ALA A 60 -3.16 16.30 -4.56
CA ALA A 60 -3.61 16.98 -3.35
C ALA A 60 -4.89 16.36 -2.77
N VAL A 61 -5.90 16.16 -3.62
CA VAL A 61 -7.21 15.64 -3.21
C VAL A 61 -7.12 14.16 -2.87
N ARG A 62 -6.29 13.41 -3.61
CA ARG A 62 -6.02 12.00 -3.32
C ARG A 62 -5.33 11.83 -1.96
N LEU A 63 -4.35 12.67 -1.64
CA LEU A 63 -3.67 12.66 -0.34
C LEU A 63 -4.63 13.04 0.79
N ALA A 64 -5.41 14.11 0.62
CA ALA A 64 -6.43 14.53 1.60
C ALA A 64 -7.46 13.43 1.91
N LEU A 65 -7.80 12.60 0.91
CA LEU A 65 -8.70 11.46 1.06
C LEU A 65 -8.02 10.25 1.73
N LEU A 66 -6.84 9.85 1.25
CA LEU A 66 -6.22 8.57 1.63
C LEU A 66 -5.43 8.66 2.94
N LEU A 67 -4.86 9.81 3.28
CA LEU A 67 -4.03 9.98 4.47
C LEU A 67 -4.80 9.72 5.79
N PRO A 68 -6.02 10.26 6.01
CA PRO A 68 -6.80 9.91 7.21
C PRO A 68 -7.17 8.43 7.29
N VAL A 69 -7.39 7.79 6.13
CA VAL A 69 -7.67 6.34 6.07
C VAL A 69 -6.44 5.54 6.46
N LEU A 70 -5.25 5.92 5.98
CA LEU A 70 -3.98 5.27 6.33
C LEU A 70 -3.68 5.39 7.82
N ARG A 71 -3.86 6.58 8.43
CA ARG A 71 -3.67 6.78 9.87
C ARG A 71 -4.61 5.89 10.70
N CYS A 72 -5.91 5.98 10.42
CA CYS A 72 -6.92 5.17 11.10
C CYS A 72 -6.66 3.66 10.94
N ARG A 73 -6.23 3.23 9.74
CA ARG A 73 -5.88 1.83 9.49
C ARG A 73 -4.65 1.43 10.31
N ALA A 74 -3.57 2.21 10.28
CA ALA A 74 -2.35 1.93 11.03
C ALA A 74 -2.62 1.80 12.54
N GLU A 75 -3.47 2.67 13.11
CA GLU A 75 -3.88 2.59 14.52
C GLU A 75 -4.69 1.32 14.80
N SER A 76 -5.74 1.06 14.01
CA SER A 76 -6.65 -0.09 14.23
C SER A 76 -5.98 -1.47 14.15
N ILE A 77 -4.85 -1.57 13.45
CA ILE A 77 -4.09 -2.82 13.31
C ILE A 77 -2.75 -2.80 14.06
N GLY A 78 -2.49 -1.78 14.88
CA GLY A 78 -1.27 -1.71 15.71
C GLY A 78 0.04 -1.50 14.93
N LEU A 79 -0.04 -0.87 13.76
CA LEU A 79 1.08 -0.51 12.88
C LEU A 79 1.49 0.97 12.97
N ALA A 80 0.87 1.75 13.87
CA ALA A 80 1.09 3.19 13.98
C ALA A 80 2.58 3.53 14.16
N ALA A 81 3.30 2.80 15.03
CA ALA A 81 4.71 3.04 15.32
C ALA A 81 5.63 2.80 14.11
N GLU A 82 5.36 1.77 13.30
CA GLU A 82 6.17 1.46 12.13
C GLU A 82 5.85 2.35 10.94
N ALA A 83 4.60 2.84 10.88
CA ALA A 83 4.09 3.71 9.82
C ALA A 83 4.46 5.19 10.00
N VAL A 84 4.92 5.62 11.18
CA VAL A 84 5.22 7.04 11.51
C VAL A 84 5.97 7.75 10.39
N GLU A 85 7.06 7.15 9.93
CA GLU A 85 7.93 7.73 8.91
C GLU A 85 7.23 7.89 7.55
N VAL A 86 6.45 6.89 7.14
CA VAL A 86 5.69 6.93 5.87
C VAL A 86 4.57 7.97 5.98
N LEU A 87 3.86 8.02 7.11
CA LEU A 87 2.79 8.98 7.35
C LEU A 87 3.32 10.42 7.36
N ALA A 88 4.46 10.68 8.00
CA ALA A 88 5.11 11.99 8.01
C ALA A 88 5.48 12.47 6.59
N LEU A 89 6.09 11.60 5.77
CA LEU A 89 6.42 11.94 4.38
C LEU A 89 5.17 12.25 3.54
N LEU A 90 4.06 11.54 3.77
CA LEU A 90 2.79 11.81 3.09
C LEU A 90 2.13 13.10 3.57
N GLU A 91 2.31 13.47 4.84
CA GLU A 91 1.86 14.73 5.41
C GLU A 91 2.61 15.91 4.81
N ASP A 92 3.94 15.84 4.76
CA ASP A 92 4.78 16.85 4.12
C ASP A 92 4.38 17.02 2.64
N LYS A 93 4.14 15.90 1.94
CA LYS A 93 3.64 15.91 0.56
C LYS A 93 2.27 16.57 0.45
N ALA A 94 1.35 16.26 1.36
CA ALA A 94 0.01 16.84 1.36
C ALA A 94 0.04 18.35 1.59
N VAL A 95 0.90 18.83 2.50
CA VAL A 95 1.12 20.26 2.77
C VAL A 95 1.70 20.96 1.53
N ALA A 96 2.70 20.35 0.87
CA ALA A 96 3.26 20.89 -0.37
C ALA A 96 2.23 20.95 -1.51
N CYS A 97 1.28 20.02 -1.55
CA CYS A 97 0.24 19.93 -2.57
C CYS A 97 -1.03 20.74 -2.26
N ALA A 98 -1.18 21.35 -1.07
CA ALA A 98 -2.43 21.92 -0.56
C ALA A 98 -3.00 23.11 -1.38
N ALA A 99 -2.37 23.50 -2.48
CA ALA A 99 -2.79 24.61 -3.34
C ALA A 99 -4.09 24.35 -4.14
N THR A 100 -4.64 23.13 -4.20
CA THR A 100 -5.88 22.84 -4.95
C THR A 100 -6.86 21.96 -4.18
N SER A 101 -7.88 22.59 -3.58
CA SER A 101 -9.04 21.92 -3.00
C SER A 101 -10.08 21.59 -4.07
N ALA A 102 -10.05 20.39 -4.64
CA ALA A 102 -11.27 19.85 -5.27
C ALA A 102 -12.12 19.18 -4.20
N VAL A 103 -13.33 19.70 -3.99
CA VAL A 103 -14.28 19.17 -3.00
C VAL A 103 -15.06 18.03 -3.65
N LEU A 104 -14.74 16.78 -3.28
CA LEU A 104 -15.62 15.66 -3.59
C LEU A 104 -16.91 15.76 -2.75
N PRO A 105 -18.09 15.39 -3.29
CA PRO A 105 -19.31 15.33 -2.50
C PRO A 105 -19.19 14.38 -1.30
N GLN A 106 -19.58 14.85 -0.10
CA GLN A 106 -19.40 14.14 1.18
C GLN A 106 -19.94 12.70 1.16
N HIS A 107 -21.05 12.44 0.47
CA HIS A 107 -21.64 11.10 0.39
C HIS A 107 -20.76 10.09 -0.37
N GLN A 108 -20.02 10.54 -1.39
CA GLN A 108 -19.08 9.70 -2.13
C GLN A 108 -17.83 9.44 -1.29
N LEU A 109 -17.35 10.46 -0.56
CA LEU A 109 -16.25 10.35 0.39
C LEU A 109 -16.54 9.32 1.49
N ASN A 110 -17.72 9.37 2.09
CA ASN A 110 -18.09 8.46 3.18
C ASN A 110 -18.17 7.00 2.71
N LYS A 111 -18.77 6.72 1.54
CA LYS A 111 -18.84 5.37 0.96
C LYS A 111 -17.46 4.85 0.59
N LEU A 112 -16.65 5.66 -0.08
CA LEU A 112 -15.30 5.27 -0.49
C LEU A 112 -14.40 5.01 0.72
N SER A 113 -14.43 5.88 1.72
CA SER A 113 -13.68 5.72 2.97
C SER A 113 -14.05 4.44 3.71
N ALA A 114 -15.34 4.05 3.72
CA ALA A 114 -15.78 2.82 4.37
C ALA A 114 -15.20 1.56 3.70
N VAL A 115 -15.08 1.55 2.36
CA VAL A 115 -14.46 0.44 1.64
C VAL A 115 -12.94 0.45 1.84
N LEU A 116 -12.30 1.60 1.73
CA LEU A 116 -10.85 1.74 1.88
C LEU A 116 -10.34 1.28 3.25
N ARG A 117 -11.10 1.52 4.33
CA ARG A 117 -10.74 1.06 5.69
C ARG A 117 -10.73 -0.47 5.86
N LYS A 118 -11.43 -1.20 4.98
CA LYS A 118 -11.45 -2.68 4.97
C LYS A 118 -10.32 -3.27 4.13
N MET A 119 -9.57 -2.44 3.41
CA MET A 119 -8.44 -2.89 2.59
C MET A 119 -7.16 -3.02 3.44
N PRO A 120 -6.24 -3.91 3.05
CA PRO A 120 -4.92 -3.98 3.66
C PRO A 120 -4.19 -2.65 3.52
N PHE A 121 -3.40 -2.29 4.53
CA PHE A 121 -2.66 -1.02 4.57
C PHE A 121 -1.84 -0.79 3.30
N CYS A 122 -1.13 -1.81 2.81
CA CYS A 122 -0.33 -1.73 1.58
C CYS A 122 -1.13 -1.38 0.33
N THR A 123 -2.40 -1.77 0.27
CA THR A 123 -3.23 -1.52 -0.91
C THR A 123 -3.63 -0.06 -0.97
N VAL A 124 -4.02 0.53 0.17
CA VAL A 124 -4.31 1.96 0.27
C VAL A 124 -3.05 2.78 0.01
N LEU A 125 -1.92 2.36 0.58
CA LEU A 125 -0.63 3.04 0.38
C LEU A 125 -0.17 2.99 -1.09
N GLY A 126 -0.35 1.87 -1.77
CA GLY A 126 -0.03 1.73 -3.19
C GLY A 126 -0.81 2.69 -4.08
N MET A 127 -2.05 3.05 -3.72
CA MET A 127 -2.85 4.03 -4.46
C MET A 127 -2.28 5.45 -4.36
N VAL A 128 -1.56 5.76 -3.28
CA VAL A 128 -0.87 7.04 -3.08
C VAL A 128 0.42 7.08 -3.89
N VAL A 129 1.27 6.06 -3.75
CA VAL A 129 2.63 6.03 -4.34
C VAL A 129 2.63 5.87 -5.85
N ARG A 130 1.68 5.10 -6.44
CA ARG A 130 1.66 4.80 -7.88
C ARG A 130 0.54 5.47 -8.66
N GLY A 131 -0.22 6.37 -8.02
CA GLY A 131 -1.41 6.98 -8.59
C GLY A 131 -2.44 5.97 -9.09
N ALA A 132 -3.27 5.41 -8.19
CA ALA A 132 -4.46 4.60 -8.51
C ALA A 132 -4.34 3.52 -9.63
N THR A 133 -3.14 2.99 -9.91
CA THR A 133 -2.91 1.90 -10.85
C THR A 133 -3.05 0.56 -10.14
N VAL A 134 -4.29 0.12 -9.94
CA VAL A 134 -4.57 -1.29 -9.64
C VAL A 134 -4.52 -2.08 -10.96
N CYS A 135 -3.33 -2.43 -11.42
CA CYS A 135 -3.04 -3.57 -12.29
C CYS A 135 -1.50 -3.73 -12.41
N GLU A 136 -0.91 -4.65 -11.63
CA GLU A 136 0.54 -4.88 -11.61
C GLU A 136 0.99 -5.85 -12.72
N SER A 137 0.80 -5.51 -14.00
CA SER A 137 1.39 -6.27 -15.12
C SER A 137 2.59 -5.59 -15.79
N LYS A 138 3.05 -4.43 -15.30
CA LYS A 138 4.24 -3.76 -15.85
C LYS A 138 5.05 -3.14 -14.71
N ARG A 139 6.02 -3.87 -14.19
CA ARG A 139 6.72 -3.51 -12.94
C ARG A 139 8.20 -3.18 -13.11
N GLU A 140 8.75 -3.23 -14.32
CA GLU A 140 10.18 -2.94 -14.53
C GLU A 140 10.49 -1.86 -15.57
N GLU A 141 9.61 -1.56 -16.54
CA GLU A 141 9.96 -0.59 -17.59
C GLU A 141 9.40 0.84 -17.38
N ASP A 142 8.30 0.99 -16.63
CA ASP A 142 7.68 2.32 -16.42
C ASP A 142 8.27 3.10 -15.21
N LEU A 143 9.18 2.50 -14.44
CA LEU A 143 9.79 3.13 -13.24
C LEU A 143 10.84 4.20 -13.57
N ALA A 144 11.26 4.30 -14.84
CA ALA A 144 12.26 5.26 -15.30
C ALA A 144 11.67 6.60 -15.76
N ALA A 145 10.34 6.71 -15.85
CA ALA A 145 9.68 7.90 -16.36
C ALA A 145 8.72 8.49 -15.32
N MET A 146 9.13 9.60 -14.70
CA MET A 146 8.35 10.55 -13.89
C MET A 146 8.23 10.23 -12.37
N GLY A 147 8.86 11.06 -11.53
CA GLY A 147 8.56 11.17 -10.09
C GLY A 147 9.81 11.36 -9.21
N GLY A 148 9.98 12.52 -8.58
CA GLY A 148 11.22 12.99 -7.94
C GLY A 148 11.62 12.28 -6.64
N SER A 149 12.72 12.77 -6.05
CA SER A 149 13.37 12.31 -4.79
C SER A 149 12.40 11.84 -3.69
N LEU A 150 11.22 12.47 -3.57
CA LEU A 150 10.21 12.14 -2.55
C LEU A 150 9.55 10.76 -2.75
N ASP A 151 9.27 10.34 -3.97
CA ASP A 151 8.66 9.02 -4.22
C ASP A 151 9.67 7.89 -3.94
N GLN A 152 10.97 8.14 -4.21
CA GLN A 152 12.05 7.24 -3.84
C GLN A 152 12.26 7.17 -2.32
N LEU A 153 12.16 8.31 -1.62
CA LEU A 153 12.17 8.37 -0.15
C LEU A 153 11.00 7.59 0.45
N LEU A 154 9.79 7.74 -0.11
CA LEU A 154 8.60 6.99 0.30
C LEU A 154 8.78 5.48 0.11
N LEU A 155 9.26 5.03 -1.05
CA LEU A 155 9.54 3.62 -1.28
C LEU A 155 10.55 3.06 -0.27
N GLY A 156 11.63 3.80 -0.01
CA GLY A 156 12.62 3.44 1.00
C GLY A 156 12.04 3.38 2.42
N ALA A 157 11.14 4.31 2.77
CA ALA A 157 10.45 4.31 4.07
C ALA A 157 9.52 3.09 4.21
N VAL A 158 8.84 2.68 3.14
CA VAL A 158 8.01 1.46 3.13
C VAL A 158 8.86 0.20 3.32
N ASP A 159 10.03 0.12 2.70
CA ASP A 159 10.92 -1.03 2.88
C ASP A 159 11.51 -1.07 4.30
N ARG A 160 11.86 0.09 4.89
CA ARG A 160 12.23 0.17 6.31
C ARG A 160 11.09 -0.25 7.23
N MET A 161 9.86 0.17 6.94
CA MET A 161 8.65 -0.23 7.68
C MET A 161 8.46 -1.76 7.63
N ARG A 162 8.58 -2.39 6.45
CA ARG A 162 8.54 -3.85 6.31
C ARG A 162 9.62 -4.53 7.14
N ALA A 163 10.84 -4.01 7.13
CA ALA A 163 11.95 -4.57 7.91
C ALA A 163 11.72 -4.45 9.43
N ARG A 164 11.13 -3.34 9.92
CA ARG A 164 10.71 -3.19 11.32
C ARG A 164 9.70 -4.26 11.72
N LEU A 165 8.71 -4.50 10.87
CA LEU A 165 7.68 -5.51 11.13
C LEU A 165 8.21 -6.93 11.10
N ALA A 166 9.10 -7.25 10.16
CA ALA A 166 9.75 -8.54 10.12
C ALA A 166 10.50 -8.83 11.44
N ARG A 167 11.22 -7.83 11.99
CA ARG A 167 11.90 -7.97 13.30
C ARG A 167 10.91 -8.23 14.44
N ARG A 168 9.82 -7.45 14.52
CA ARG A 168 8.79 -7.65 15.55
C ARG A 168 8.12 -9.02 15.46
N GLN A 169 7.87 -9.52 14.25
CA GLN A 169 7.28 -10.84 14.04
C GLN A 169 8.22 -11.96 14.54
N TRP A 170 9.52 -11.81 14.34
CA TRP A 170 10.51 -12.79 14.81
C TRP A 170 10.71 -12.77 16.33
N GLU A 171 10.67 -11.59 16.96
CA GLU A 171 10.78 -11.44 18.42
C GLU A 171 9.60 -12.05 19.18
N HIS A 172 8.42 -12.18 18.55
CA HIS A 172 7.24 -12.80 19.16
C HIS A 172 7.16 -14.32 18.96
N GLU A 173 7.96 -14.89 18.05
CA GLU A 173 7.98 -16.32 17.73
C GLU A 173 9.18 -17.08 18.37
N ALA A 174 10.09 -16.37 19.03
CA ALA A 174 11.29 -16.90 19.72
C ALA A 174 11.12 -16.90 21.25
#